data_AF-A0A7W1SU82-F1
#
_entry.id   AF-A0A7W1SU82-F1
#
_cell.length_a   1.000
_cell.length_b   1.000
_cell.length_c   1.000
_cell.angle_alpha   90.00
_cell.angle_beta   90.00
_cell.angle_gamma   90.00
#
_symmetry.space_group_name_H-M   'P 1'
#
loop_
_entity.id
_entity.type
_entity.pdbx_description
1 polymer ?
#
loop_
_entity_poly.entity_id
_entity_poly.type
_entity_poly.pdbx_seq_one_letter_code
_entity_poly.pdbx_strand_id
1 'polypeptide(L)'
;NCGTPSEVAWPSVSAGVDVFVAVSDGAAEQAMRDLDTVGIEAGETGAAGLAGVRALVEAGGTEGALVAGRSVLVICTEGPTDPVAYERIVGHRPS
;
A
#
# COMPACT_ATOMS: atom_id res chain seq x y z
N ASN A 1 -12.70 -4.00 9.19
CA ASN A 1 -12.74 -5.42 8.78
C ASN A 1 -13.73 -5.55 7.64
N CYS A 2 -13.24 -5.84 6.43
CA CYS A 2 -14.01 -5.91 5.19
C CYS A 2 -13.83 -7.29 4.54
N GLY A 3 -14.06 -8.36 5.31
CA GLY A 3 -13.81 -9.74 4.86
C GLY A 3 -14.67 -10.21 3.69
N THR A 4 -15.76 -9.51 3.38
CA THR A 4 -16.61 -9.76 2.22
C THR A 4 -16.58 -8.55 1.30
N PRO A 5 -16.24 -8.71 0.00
CA PRO A 5 -16.29 -7.61 -0.95
C PRO A 5 -17.74 -7.15 -1.16
N SER A 6 -17.92 -5.87 -1.50
CA SER A 6 -19.24 -5.31 -1.80
C SER A 6 -19.87 -5.98 -3.02
N GLU A 7 -21.02 -6.63 -2.86
CA GLU A 7 -21.72 -7.30 -3.99
C GLU A 7 -22.08 -6.34 -5.14
N VAL A 8 -22.32 -5.06 -4.81
CA VAL A 8 -22.68 -4.04 -5.81
C VAL A 8 -21.45 -3.51 -6.53
N ALA A 9 -20.34 -3.27 -5.83
CA ALA A 9 -19.15 -2.69 -6.44
C ALA A 9 -18.23 -3.75 -7.08
N TRP A 10 -18.21 -4.97 -6.54
CA TRP A 10 -17.24 -6.00 -6.91
C TRP A 10 -17.25 -6.34 -8.41
N PRO A 11 -18.40 -6.54 -9.08
CA PRO A 11 -18.40 -6.84 -10.51
C PRO A 11 -17.69 -5.78 -11.37
N SER A 12 -17.88 -4.50 -11.04
CA SER A 12 -17.23 -3.38 -11.75
C SER A 12 -15.74 -3.27 -11.41
N VAL A 13 -15.38 -3.43 -10.14
CA VAL A 13 -13.98 -3.36 -9.69
C VAL A 13 -13.17 -4.52 -10.27
N SER A 14 -13.67 -5.76 -10.18
CA SER A 14 -12.97 -6.94 -10.68
C SER A 14 -12.77 -6.92 -12.19
N ALA A 15 -13.70 -6.29 -12.94
CA ALA A 15 -13.59 -6.16 -14.38
C ALA A 15 -12.58 -5.09 -14.82
N GLY A 16 -12.25 -4.13 -13.96
CA GLY A 16 -11.37 -3.00 -14.26
C GLY A 16 -9.96 -3.10 -13.66
N VAL A 17 -9.63 -4.21 -13.00
CA VAL A 17 -8.35 -4.41 -12.31
C VAL A 17 -7.63 -5.63 -12.89
N ASP A 18 -6.41 -5.43 -13.36
CA ASP A 18 -5.60 -6.52 -13.93
C ASP A 18 -5.06 -7.48 -12.86
N VAL A 19 -4.71 -6.94 -11.69
CA VAL A 19 -4.02 -7.70 -10.63
C VAL A 19 -4.49 -7.26 -9.25
N PHE A 20 -4.74 -8.25 -8.38
CA PHE A 20 -4.95 -8.06 -6.95
C PHE A 20 -3.76 -8.64 -6.18
N VAL A 21 -3.32 -7.93 -5.14
CA VAL A 21 -2.20 -8.35 -4.30
C VAL A 21 -2.61 -8.29 -2.83
N ALA A 22 -2.26 -9.34 -2.10
CA ALA A 22 -2.31 -9.37 -0.65
C ALA A 22 -0.91 -9.13 -0.09
N VAL A 23 -0.80 -8.27 0.90
CA VAL A 23 0.44 -7.98 1.63
C VAL A 23 0.24 -8.24 3.11
N SER A 24 1.33 -8.54 3.82
CA SER A 24 1.30 -8.67 5.27
C SER A 24 1.31 -7.29 5.94
N ASP A 25 0.84 -7.23 7.19
CA ASP A 25 0.94 -6.01 8.02
C ASP A 25 2.39 -5.52 8.07
N GLY A 26 3.36 -6.43 8.22
CA GLY A 26 4.79 -6.07 8.25
C GLY A 26 5.29 -5.42 6.94
N ALA A 27 4.73 -5.78 5.79
CA ALA A 27 5.04 -5.13 4.53
C ALA A 27 4.46 -3.71 4.47
N ALA A 28 3.25 -3.50 5.00
CA ALA A 28 2.65 -2.17 5.15
C ALA A 28 3.46 -1.30 6.13
N GLU A 29 3.85 -1.84 7.29
CA GLU A 29 4.71 -1.15 8.26
C GLU A 29 6.06 -0.77 7.65
N GLN A 30 6.65 -1.64 6.82
CA GLN A 30 7.87 -1.30 6.10
C GLN A 30 7.65 -0.15 5.12
N ALA A 31 6.56 -0.20 4.35
CA ALA A 31 6.20 0.88 3.42
C ALA A 31 5.94 2.22 4.14
N MET A 32 5.39 2.22 5.37
CA MET A 32 5.27 3.42 6.19
C MET A 32 6.66 4.02 6.47
N ARG A 33 7.62 3.20 6.91
CA ARG A 33 9.01 3.62 7.14
C ARG A 33 9.65 4.20 5.88
N ASP A 34 9.39 3.60 4.72
CA ASP A 34 9.96 4.07 3.46
C ASP A 34 9.38 5.42 3.02
N LEU A 35 8.07 5.62 3.17
CA LEU A 35 7.41 6.89 2.87
C LEU A 35 7.90 8.01 3.80
N ASP A 36 8.15 7.68 5.07
CA ASP A 36 8.72 8.63 6.02
C ASP A 36 10.11 9.13 5.59
N THR A 37 10.96 8.25 5.02
CA THR A 37 12.30 8.67 4.52
C THR A 37 12.26 9.75 3.43
N VAL A 38 11.11 9.94 2.79
CA VAL A 38 10.87 10.98 1.77
C VAL A 38 9.88 12.05 2.23
N GLY A 39 9.59 12.10 3.54
CA GLY A 39 8.76 13.13 4.16
C GLY A 39 7.25 12.93 3.99
N ILE A 40 6.79 11.70 3.75
CA ILE A 40 5.37 11.37 3.64
C ILE A 40 4.95 10.56 4.87
N GLU A 41 4.18 11.19 5.77
CA GLU A 41 3.60 10.52 6.93
C GLU A 41 2.32 9.76 6.51
N ALA A 42 2.42 8.44 6.39
CA ALA A 42 1.30 7.56 6.03
C ALA A 42 0.95 6.62 7.18
N GLY A 43 -0.34 6.35 7.36
CA GLY A 43 -0.83 5.23 8.18
C GLY A 43 -0.75 3.91 7.42
N GLU A 44 -1.10 2.81 8.08
CA GLU A 44 -0.99 1.45 7.54
C GLU A 44 -1.73 1.29 6.20
N THR A 45 -2.98 1.76 6.08
CA THR A 45 -3.72 1.64 4.81
C THR A 45 -3.21 2.62 3.76
N GLY A 46 -2.68 3.78 4.20
CA GLY A 46 -2.05 4.76 3.32
C GLY A 46 -0.77 4.24 2.66
N ALA A 47 -0.01 3.43 3.38
CA ALA A 47 1.22 2.81 2.89
C ALA A 47 0.99 1.50 2.11
N ALA A 48 -0.20 0.88 2.23
CA ALA A 48 -0.49 -0.43 1.63
C ALA A 48 -0.31 -0.47 0.10
N GLY A 49 -0.57 0.63 -0.60
CA GLY A 49 -0.34 0.73 -2.04
C GLY A 49 1.14 0.59 -2.42
N LEU A 50 2.05 1.21 -1.67
CA LEU A 50 3.49 1.08 -1.88
C LEU A 50 3.96 -0.35 -1.54
N ALA A 51 3.45 -0.93 -0.45
CA ALA A 51 3.72 -2.32 -0.10
C ALA A 51 3.32 -3.29 -1.24
N GLY A 52 2.14 -3.09 -1.84
CA GLY A 52 1.66 -3.89 -2.96
C GLY A 52 2.55 -3.77 -4.21
N VAL A 53 2.99 -2.56 -4.54
CA VAL A 53 3.94 -2.34 -5.66
C VAL A 53 5.25 -3.08 -5.43
N ARG A 54 5.81 -3.03 -4.21
CA ARG A 54 7.04 -3.75 -3.87
C ARG A 54 6.87 -5.26 -4.00
N ALA A 55 5.79 -5.81 -3.45
CA ALA A 55 5.48 -7.23 -3.56
C ALA A 55 5.37 -7.69 -5.03
N LEU A 56 4.79 -6.86 -5.91
CA LEU A 56 4.74 -7.13 -7.35
C LEU A 56 6.13 -7.12 -8.00
N VAL A 57 6.98 -6.14 -7.66
CA VAL A 57 8.36 -6.09 -8.18
C VAL A 57 9.16 -7.32 -7.73
N GLU A 58 9.07 -7.68 -6.45
CA GLU A 58 9.75 -8.84 -5.86
C GLU A 58 9.30 -10.17 -6.47
N ALA A 59 8.01 -10.28 -6.83
CA ALA A 59 7.47 -11.44 -7.52
C ALA A 59 7.90 -11.55 -9.00
N GLY A 60 8.74 -10.62 -9.50
CA GLY A 60 9.19 -10.58 -10.90
C GLY A 60 8.24 -9.86 -11.85
N GLY A 61 7.25 -9.12 -11.31
CA GLY A 61 6.16 -8.51 -12.05
C GLY A 61 5.16 -9.54 -12.58
N THR A 62 3.93 -9.13 -12.85
CA THR A 62 3.11 -9.85 -13.84
C THR A 62 3.61 -9.49 -15.23
N GLU A 63 3.41 -10.36 -16.23
CA GLU A 63 3.78 -10.09 -17.63
C GLU A 63 3.26 -8.69 -18.05
N GLY A 64 4.14 -7.69 -18.06
CA GLY A 64 3.85 -6.32 -18.50
C GLY A 64 3.45 -5.27 -17.44
N ALA A 65 3.22 -5.61 -16.16
CA ALA A 65 2.71 -4.62 -15.19
C ALA A 65 3.79 -3.67 -14.63
N LEU A 66 4.98 -4.18 -14.31
CA LEU A 66 6.06 -3.38 -13.72
C LEU A 66 7.34 -3.59 -14.52
N VAL A 67 7.47 -2.82 -15.60
CA VAL A 67 8.66 -2.77 -16.44
C VAL A 67 9.57 -1.65 -15.95
N ALA A 68 10.88 -1.91 -15.89
CA ALA A 68 11.88 -0.88 -15.63
C ALA A 68 11.66 0.34 -16.55
N GLY A 69 11.74 1.55 -15.98
CA GLY A 69 11.51 2.80 -16.72
C GLY A 69 10.05 3.27 -16.79
N ARG A 70 9.10 2.58 -16.13
CA ARG A 70 7.73 3.06 -15.97
C ARG A 70 7.57 3.85 -14.66
N SER A 71 6.65 4.82 -14.68
CA SER A 71 6.21 5.53 -13.48
C SER A 71 5.01 4.82 -12.85
N VAL A 72 4.96 4.77 -11.52
CA VAL A 72 3.87 4.18 -10.75
C VAL A 72 3.20 5.28 -9.94
N LEU A 73 1.87 5.36 -10.02
CA LEU A 73 1.07 6.20 -9.13
C LEU A 73 0.65 5.37 -7.92
N VAL A 74 1.01 5.83 -6.72
CA VAL A 74 0.53 5.27 -5.45
C VAL A 74 -0.39 6.29 -4.80
N ILE A 75 -1.55 5.84 -4.33
CA ILE A 75 -2.51 6.68 -3.61
C ILE A 75 -2.35 6.42 -2.12
N CYS A 76 -1.97 7.44 -1.36
CA CYS A 76 -1.99 7.41 0.10
C CYS A 76 -3.42 7.71 0.58
N THR A 77 -4.11 6.70 1.11
CA THR A 77 -5.52 6.81 1.53
C THR A 77 -5.70 7.43 2.91
N GLU A 78 -4.68 7.38 3.77
CA GLU A 78 -4.70 7.99 5.10
C GLU A 78 -3.31 8.40 5.57
N GLY A 79 -3.27 9.44 6.40
CA GLY A 79 -2.11 9.77 7.23
C GLY A 79 -2.04 8.94 8.51
N PRO A 80 -1.27 9.36 9.52
CA PRO A 80 -1.10 8.65 10.79
C PRO A 80 -2.34 8.78 11.69
N THR A 81 -3.40 8.04 11.37
CA THR A 81 -4.69 8.05 12.09
C THR A 81 -4.60 7.44 13.49
N ASP A 82 -3.61 6.57 13.73
CA ASP A 82 -3.18 6.10 15.04
C ASP A 82 -1.73 6.56 15.33
N PRO A 83 -1.55 7.69 16.05
CA PRO A 83 -0.22 8.23 16.36
C PRO A 83 0.65 7.29 17.22
N VAL A 84 0.04 6.42 18.02
CA VAL A 84 0.77 5.48 18.89
C VAL A 84 1.31 4.33 18.05
N ALA A 85 0.50 3.79 17.14
CA ALA A 85 0.95 2.79 16.18
C ALA A 85 2.04 3.36 15.27
N TYR A 86 1.82 4.57 14.74
CA TYR A 86 2.80 5.26 13.90
C TYR A 86 4.15 5.44 14.63
N GLU A 87 4.16 5.94 15.87
CA GLU A 87 5.39 6.12 16.66
C GLU A 87 6.10 4.77 16.90
N ARG A 88 5.36 3.70 17.17
CA ARG A 88 5.92 2.34 17.31
C ARG A 88 6.56 1.83 16.01
N ILE A 89 5.96 2.13 14.87
CA ILE A 89 6.36 1.60 13.55
C ILE A 89 7.51 2.42 12.94
N VAL A 90 7.37 3.74 12.91
CA VAL A 90 8.29 4.66 12.24
C VAL A 90 9.39 5.15 13.18
N GLY A 91 9.13 5.23 14.48
CA GLY A 91 10.11 5.57 15.50
C GLY A 91 10.11 7.04 15.95
N HIS A 92 9.17 7.85 15.49
CA HIS A 92 8.89 9.19 16.00
C HIS A 92 7.40 9.53 15.93
N ARG A 93 7.00 10.59 16.62
CA ARG A 93 5.64 11.09 16.54
C ARG A 93 5.38 11.76 15.19
N PRO A 94 4.16 11.66 14.65
CA PRO A 94 3.78 12.40 13.47
C PRO A 94 3.79 13.91 13.73
N SER A 95 4.04 14.68 12.68
CA SER A 95 4.25 16.13 12.69
C SER A 95 3.01 16.99 12.94
#